data_AF-A0A1F9FUH3-F1
#
_entry.id   AF-A0A1F9FUH3-F1
#
_cell.length_a   1.000
_cell.length_b   1.000
_cell.length_c   1.000
_cell.angle_alpha   90.00
_cell.angle_beta   90.00
_cell.angle_gamma   90.00
#
_symmetry.space_group_name_H-M   'P 1'
#
loop_
_entity.id
_entity.type
_entity.pdbx_description
1 polymer ?
#
loop_
_entity_poly.entity_id
_entity_poly.type
_entity_poly.pdbx_seq_one_letter_code
_entity_poly.pdbx_strand_id
1 'polypeptide(L)'
;MPQFKTKVIKIETALMPFVHGFLSLAEGGLNALMLEDQCGKKKWFDEQDKAMYDLFDGGKIIAIVFNIRHGIELLLKNISVQKDGKCLSSHDLNELLLDLENKIQDFCLEEHLDFLKEVVQRYVSWWFSTKNQPNDPMNELTRFGQSKNGNKKLLYAFVHDLSKKDLEQMRNDCHNLKRLNDLLEGQPRWFTTMKRIGASKQEVKTQMRSVSTIKNPGFKKYSVKN
;
A
#
# COMPACT_ATOMS: atom_id res chain seq x y z
N MET A 1 -11.47 9.66 -40.10
CA MET A 1 -10.93 8.95 -38.92
C MET A 1 -11.72 9.41 -37.70
N PRO A 2 -12.25 8.53 -36.85
CA PRO A 2 -12.92 8.97 -35.63
C PRO A 2 -11.88 9.61 -34.71
N GLN A 3 -12.08 10.88 -34.36
CA GLN A 3 -11.27 11.57 -33.35
C GLN A 3 -11.55 10.95 -31.99
N PHE A 4 -10.71 10.01 -31.56
CA PHE A 4 -10.72 9.53 -30.19
C PHE A 4 -10.26 10.66 -29.27
N LYS A 5 -11.21 11.29 -28.55
CA LYS A 5 -10.90 12.17 -27.42
C LYS A 5 -10.14 11.35 -26.38
N THR A 6 -8.82 11.50 -26.36
CA THR A 6 -7.99 10.91 -25.31
C THR A 6 -8.35 11.64 -24.03
N LYS A 7 -9.00 10.94 -23.07
CA LYS A 7 -9.21 11.48 -21.72
C LYS A 7 -7.82 11.78 -21.17
N VAL A 8 -7.45 13.05 -21.05
CA VAL A 8 -6.14 13.44 -20.51
C VAL A 8 -6.17 13.12 -19.02
N ILE A 9 -5.39 12.13 -18.62
CA ILE A 9 -5.21 11.77 -17.21
C ILE A 9 -4.05 12.61 -16.71
N LYS A 10 -4.37 13.70 -16.00
CA LYS A 10 -3.41 14.66 -15.44
C LYS A 10 -3.00 14.26 -14.02
N ILE A 11 -2.03 13.36 -13.88
CA ILE A 11 -1.52 12.93 -12.56
C ILE A 11 -1.10 14.14 -11.71
N GLU A 12 -1.55 14.21 -10.45
CA GLU A 12 -1.19 15.27 -9.52
C GLU A 12 0.10 14.92 -8.76
N THR A 13 1.25 15.06 -9.42
CA THR A 13 2.56 14.66 -8.86
C THR A 13 2.93 15.34 -7.53
N ALA A 14 2.20 16.38 -7.10
CA ALA A 14 2.40 17.06 -5.84
C ALA A 14 2.26 16.15 -4.60
N LEU A 15 1.45 15.08 -4.68
CA LEU A 15 1.26 14.14 -3.57
C LEU A 15 2.33 13.05 -3.50
N MET A 16 3.11 12.83 -4.57
CA MET A 16 4.10 11.76 -4.65
C MET A 16 5.18 11.80 -3.56
N PRO A 17 5.80 12.96 -3.25
CA PRO A 17 6.79 13.02 -2.18
C PRO A 17 6.19 12.65 -0.81
N PHE A 18 4.90 12.95 -0.60
CA PHE A 18 4.21 12.61 0.65
C PHE A 18 3.95 11.11 0.74
N VAL A 19 3.55 10.45 -0.36
CA VAL A 19 3.45 8.98 -0.41
C VAL A 19 4.78 8.35 0.03
N HIS A 20 5.90 8.78 -0.56
CA HIS A 20 7.23 8.31 -0.18
C HIS A 20 7.59 8.63 1.27
N GLY A 21 7.23 9.83 1.75
CA GLY A 21 7.50 10.27 3.12
C GLY A 21 6.84 9.36 4.15
N PHE A 22 5.53 9.14 4.03
CA PHE A 22 4.78 8.26 4.93
C PHE A 22 5.28 6.82 4.89
N LEU A 23 5.51 6.27 3.70
CA LEU A 23 6.01 4.89 3.57
C LEU A 23 7.45 4.73 4.10
N SER A 24 8.28 5.77 3.97
CA SER A 24 9.64 5.78 4.53
C SER A 24 9.64 5.92 6.06
N LEU A 25 8.69 6.66 6.64
CA LEU A 25 8.49 6.70 8.09
C LEU A 25 8.07 5.33 8.63
N ALA A 26 7.15 4.63 7.96
CA ALA A 26 6.78 3.26 8.30
C ALA A 26 7.97 2.30 8.22
N GLU A 27 8.74 2.34 7.13
CA GLU A 27 9.93 1.49 6.98
C GLU A 27 11.00 1.80 8.02
N GLY A 28 11.24 3.08 8.32
CA GLY A 28 12.14 3.51 9.38
C GLY A 28 11.71 2.99 10.75
N GLY A 29 10.41 3.06 11.05
CA GLY A 29 9.83 2.47 12.25
C GLY A 29 10.06 0.95 12.32
N LEU A 30 9.78 0.22 11.23
CA LEU A 30 10.00 -1.23 11.16
C LEU A 30 11.47 -1.60 11.39
N ASN A 31 12.41 -0.83 10.82
CA ASN A 31 13.84 -1.06 11.02
C ASN A 31 14.29 -0.73 12.45
N ALA A 32 13.68 0.26 13.09
CA ALA A 32 13.97 0.64 14.47
C ALA A 32 13.46 -0.40 15.49
N LEU A 33 12.49 -1.24 15.11
CA LEU A 33 12.01 -2.37 15.92
C LEU A 33 12.95 -3.58 15.89
N MET A 34 13.91 -3.61 14.96
CA MET A 34 14.84 -4.72 14.87
C MET A 34 15.93 -4.56 15.93
N LEU A 35 16.10 -5.58 16.77
CA LEU A 35 17.22 -5.65 17.71
C LEU A 35 18.37 -6.46 17.12
N GLU A 36 19.58 -6.12 17.54
CA GLU A 36 20.80 -6.81 17.13
C GLU A 36 21.00 -8.07 17.98
N ASP A 37 21.15 -9.23 17.32
CA ASP A 37 21.48 -10.47 18.01
C ASP A 37 22.96 -10.50 18.44
N GLN A 38 23.35 -11.54 19.19
CA GLN A 38 24.73 -11.70 19.68
C GLN A 38 25.79 -11.78 18.57
N CYS A 39 25.37 -12.01 17.33
CA CYS A 39 26.22 -12.10 16.14
C CYS A 39 26.17 -10.84 15.28
N GLY A 40 25.54 -9.76 15.74
CA GLY A 40 25.45 -8.49 15.04
C GLY A 40 24.33 -8.41 13.98
N LYS A 41 23.44 -9.41 13.89
CA LYS A 41 22.36 -9.44 12.91
C LYS A 41 21.10 -8.83 13.49
N LYS A 42 20.53 -7.84 12.79
CA LYS A 42 19.24 -7.23 13.15
C LYS A 42 18.08 -8.18 12.84
N LYS A 43 17.22 -8.47 13.82
CA LYS A 43 16.03 -9.34 13.70
C LYS A 43 14.88 -8.81 14.56
N TRP A 44 13.64 -9.12 14.17
CA TRP A 44 12.45 -8.83 15.00
C TRP A 44 12.13 -9.93 16.01
N PHE A 45 12.55 -11.17 15.71
CA PHE A 45 12.26 -12.36 16.49
C PHE A 45 13.55 -13.14 16.75
N ASP A 46 13.62 -13.77 17.93
CA ASP A 46 14.71 -14.68 18.29
C ASP A 46 14.55 -16.06 17.61
N GLU A 47 15.44 -17.00 17.94
CA GLU A 47 15.40 -18.37 17.40
C GLU A 47 14.22 -19.20 17.89
N GLN A 48 13.49 -18.73 18.90
CA GLN A 48 12.31 -19.36 19.49
C GLN A 48 11.01 -18.68 19.01
N ASP A 49 11.09 -17.86 17.94
CA ASP A 49 9.98 -17.04 17.42
C ASP A 49 9.36 -16.09 18.47
N LYS A 50 10.13 -15.68 19.49
CA LYS A 50 9.69 -14.66 20.44
C LYS A 50 10.06 -13.28 19.91
N ALA A 51 9.09 -12.36 19.94
CA ALA A 51 9.32 -10.96 19.60
C ALA A 51 10.44 -10.39 20.49
N MET A 52 11.40 -9.74 19.87
CA MET A 52 12.53 -9.10 20.54
C MET A 52 12.24 -7.64 20.95
N TYR A 53 11.21 -7.04 20.36
CA TYR A 53 10.74 -5.70 20.70
C TYR A 53 9.83 -5.72 21.94
N ASP A 54 9.76 -4.60 22.66
CA ASP A 54 9.07 -4.52 23.96
C ASP A 54 7.60 -4.04 23.85
N LEU A 55 6.93 -3.83 25.01
CA LEU A 55 5.58 -3.28 25.04
C LEU A 55 5.50 -1.81 24.54
N PHE A 56 6.51 -0.99 24.80
CA PHE A 56 6.56 0.41 24.37
C PHE A 56 6.67 0.51 22.84
N ASP A 57 7.31 -0.48 22.22
CA ASP A 57 7.39 -0.66 20.78
C ASP A 57 6.03 -0.93 20.12
N GLY A 58 5.03 -1.40 20.88
CA GLY A 58 3.68 -1.61 20.34
C GLY A 58 3.01 -0.34 19.81
N GLY A 59 3.28 0.81 20.44
CA GLY A 59 2.83 2.11 19.93
C GLY A 59 3.45 2.44 18.56
N LYS A 60 4.69 2.02 18.31
CA LYS A 60 5.38 2.23 17.03
C LYS A 60 4.75 1.38 15.92
N ILE A 61 4.35 0.13 16.21
CA ILE A 61 3.67 -0.74 15.24
C ILE A 61 2.35 -0.13 14.77
N ILE A 62 1.55 0.43 15.68
CA ILE A 62 0.31 1.12 15.29
C ILE A 62 0.61 2.35 14.43
N ALA A 63 1.64 3.13 14.77
CA ALA A 63 2.07 4.27 13.96
C ALA A 63 2.59 3.84 12.57
N ILE A 64 3.25 2.68 12.47
CA ILE A 64 3.67 2.08 11.20
C ILE A 64 2.46 1.76 10.34
N VAL A 65 1.46 1.04 10.86
CA VAL A 65 0.23 0.72 10.12
C VAL A 65 -0.48 1.99 9.66
N PHE A 66 -0.57 3.01 10.53
CA PHE A 66 -1.13 4.32 10.20
C PHE A 66 -0.41 4.98 9.01
N ASN A 67 0.93 5.00 9.06
CA ASN A 67 1.76 5.60 8.01
C ASN A 67 1.60 4.83 6.68
N ILE A 68 1.54 3.49 6.70
CA ILE A 68 1.30 2.71 5.48
C ILE A 68 -0.07 3.03 4.89
N ARG A 69 -1.12 3.06 5.74
CA ARG A 69 -2.48 3.40 5.31
C ARG A 69 -2.55 4.80 4.68
N HIS A 70 -1.89 5.79 5.28
CA HIS A 70 -1.81 7.15 4.71
C HIS A 70 -1.05 7.18 3.39
N GLY A 71 0.04 6.42 3.28
CA GLY A 71 0.76 6.24 2.03
C GLY A 71 -0.14 5.66 0.92
N ILE A 72 -0.95 4.65 1.24
CA ILE A 72 -1.94 4.07 0.30
C ILE A 72 -2.98 5.12 -0.08
N GLU A 73 -3.58 5.81 0.89
CA GLU A 73 -4.59 6.85 0.64
C GLU A 73 -4.09 7.92 -0.33
N LEU A 74 -2.89 8.45 -0.06
CA LEU A 74 -2.26 9.45 -0.90
C LEU A 74 -1.92 8.90 -2.29
N LEU A 75 -1.48 7.64 -2.40
CA LEU A 75 -1.23 7.00 -3.69
C LEU A 75 -2.50 6.91 -4.53
N LEU A 76 -3.61 6.50 -3.93
CA LEU A 76 -4.90 6.43 -4.62
C LEU A 76 -5.36 7.83 -5.08
N LYS A 77 -5.19 8.85 -4.21
CA LYS A 77 -5.52 10.26 -4.50
C LYS A 77 -4.63 10.90 -5.57
N ASN A 78 -3.37 10.48 -5.64
CA ASN A 78 -2.36 11.05 -6.54
C ASN A 78 -2.72 10.86 -8.03
N ILE A 79 -3.41 9.76 -8.34
CA ILE A 79 -3.78 9.39 -9.72
C ILE A 79 -5.29 9.57 -9.96
N SER A 80 -6.08 9.86 -8.92
CA SER A 80 -7.47 10.25 -9.06
C SER A 80 -7.57 11.68 -9.60
N VAL A 81 -7.51 11.80 -10.92
CA VAL A 81 -7.53 13.08 -11.61
C VAL A 81 -8.94 13.37 -12.09
N GLN A 82 -9.79 13.95 -11.26
CA GLN A 82 -10.80 14.93 -11.66
C GLN A 82 -11.10 15.87 -10.49
N LYS A 83 -11.41 17.13 -10.80
CA LYS A 83 -11.72 18.29 -9.92
C LYS A 83 -12.96 18.10 -9.03
N ASP A 84 -13.39 16.87 -8.81
CA ASP A 84 -14.51 16.56 -7.96
C ASP A 84 -13.89 16.50 -6.57
N GLY A 85 -13.81 17.65 -5.88
CA GLY A 85 -13.15 17.80 -4.58
C GLY A 85 -13.55 16.74 -3.53
N LYS A 86 -14.65 16.02 -3.80
CA LYS A 86 -15.09 14.80 -3.13
C LYS A 86 -13.97 13.75 -2.97
N CYS A 87 -13.15 13.49 -3.98
CA CYS A 87 -12.10 12.46 -3.90
C CYS A 87 -10.97 12.86 -2.94
N LEU A 88 -10.53 14.13 -2.98
CA LEU A 88 -9.51 14.64 -2.05
C LEU A 88 -10.00 14.64 -0.59
N SER A 89 -11.30 14.85 -0.38
CA SER A 89 -11.93 14.78 0.95
C SER A 89 -12.29 13.37 1.42
N SER A 90 -12.25 12.35 0.55
CA SER A 90 -12.56 10.98 0.95
C SER A 90 -11.38 10.34 1.67
N HIS A 91 -11.67 9.54 2.69
CA HIS A 91 -10.67 8.74 3.43
C HIS A 91 -10.99 7.24 3.35
N ASP A 92 -11.97 6.86 2.53
CA ASP A 92 -12.35 5.47 2.29
C ASP A 92 -11.48 4.88 1.19
N LEU A 93 -10.59 3.97 1.56
CA LEU A 93 -9.66 3.35 0.61
C LEU A 93 -10.38 2.51 -0.46
N ASN A 94 -11.55 1.93 -0.16
CA ASN A 94 -12.31 1.15 -1.14
C ASN A 94 -12.95 2.07 -2.18
N GLU A 95 -13.52 3.20 -1.74
CA GLU A 95 -14.05 4.23 -2.66
C GLU A 95 -12.93 4.78 -3.56
N LEU A 96 -11.78 5.13 -2.96
CA LEU A 96 -10.62 5.67 -3.67
C LEU A 96 -10.03 4.64 -4.66
N LEU A 97 -9.97 3.36 -4.28
CA LEU A 97 -9.48 2.27 -5.13
C LEU A 97 -10.40 2.04 -6.33
N LEU A 98 -11.72 2.01 -6.13
CA LEU A 98 -12.69 1.85 -7.20
C LEU A 98 -12.62 3.02 -8.20
N ASP A 99 -12.50 4.25 -7.71
CA ASP A 99 -12.31 5.42 -8.57
C ASP A 99 -11.01 5.33 -9.38
N LEU A 100 -9.91 4.92 -8.74
CA LEU A 100 -8.63 4.73 -9.41
C LEU A 100 -8.70 3.64 -10.49
N GLU A 101 -9.25 2.47 -10.17
CA GLU A 101 -9.38 1.33 -11.08
C GLU A 101 -10.07 1.73 -12.39
N ASN A 102 -11.21 2.42 -12.27
CA ASN A 102 -11.98 2.91 -13.42
C ASN A 102 -11.18 3.88 -14.31
N LYS A 103 -10.19 4.59 -13.74
CA LYS A 103 -9.36 5.57 -14.44
C LYS A 103 -8.11 4.95 -15.06
N ILE A 104 -7.50 3.95 -14.42
CA ILE A 104 -6.18 3.42 -14.84
C ILE A 104 -6.23 2.10 -15.60
N GLN A 105 -7.38 1.43 -15.66
CA GLN A 105 -7.56 0.11 -16.30
C GLN A 105 -6.98 -0.04 -17.71
N ASP A 106 -6.85 1.05 -18.46
CA ASP A 106 -6.35 1.02 -19.84
C ASP A 106 -4.83 0.99 -19.96
N PHE A 107 -4.10 1.48 -18.95
CA PHE A 107 -2.65 1.65 -18.99
C PHE A 107 -1.94 1.17 -17.72
N CYS A 108 -2.65 0.54 -16.79
CA CYS A 108 -2.06 -0.16 -15.66
C CYS A 108 -1.87 -1.64 -15.99
N LEU A 109 -0.82 -2.25 -15.44
CA LEU A 109 -0.68 -3.70 -15.49
C LEU A 109 -1.65 -4.36 -14.50
N GLU A 110 -2.22 -5.50 -14.87
CA GLU A 110 -3.19 -6.23 -14.05
C GLU A 110 -2.58 -6.63 -12.70
N GLU A 111 -1.33 -7.10 -12.73
CA GLU A 111 -0.56 -7.44 -11.53
C GLU A 111 -0.33 -6.25 -10.56
N HIS A 112 -0.29 -5.01 -11.07
CA HIS A 112 -0.14 -3.81 -10.25
C HIS A 112 -1.45 -3.46 -9.55
N LEU A 113 -2.57 -3.59 -10.27
CA LEU A 113 -3.90 -3.37 -9.74
C LEU A 113 -4.29 -4.44 -8.72
N ASP A 114 -3.96 -5.71 -8.98
CA ASP A 114 -4.19 -6.83 -8.06
C ASP A 114 -3.43 -6.63 -6.75
N PHE A 115 -2.15 -6.25 -6.82
CA PHE A 115 -1.38 -5.88 -5.64
C PHE A 115 -2.04 -4.74 -4.86
N LEU A 116 -2.51 -3.69 -5.56
CA LEU A 116 -3.14 -2.55 -4.91
C LEU A 116 -4.45 -2.93 -4.19
N LYS A 117 -5.29 -3.76 -4.83
CA LYS A 117 -6.51 -4.33 -4.24
C LYS A 117 -6.21 -5.12 -2.97
N GLU A 118 -5.21 -5.98 -3.04
CA GLU A 118 -4.81 -6.84 -1.92
C GLU A 118 -4.27 -6.03 -0.74
N VAL A 119 -3.42 -5.03 -1.01
CA VAL A 119 -2.88 -4.14 0.02
C VAL A 119 -4.00 -3.29 0.63
N VAL A 120 -4.88 -2.69 -0.17
CA VAL A 120 -6.04 -1.94 0.36
C VAL A 120 -6.88 -2.82 1.28
N GLN A 121 -7.23 -4.02 0.83
CA GLN A 121 -8.00 -4.97 1.65
C GLN A 121 -7.28 -5.29 2.97
N ARG A 122 -5.96 -5.48 2.92
CA ARG A 122 -5.15 -5.79 4.11
C ARG A 122 -5.22 -4.69 5.17
N TYR A 123 -5.03 -3.44 4.76
CA TYR A 123 -4.98 -2.32 5.69
C TYR A 123 -6.37 -1.78 6.07
N VAL A 124 -7.42 -2.06 5.29
CA VAL A 124 -8.82 -1.77 5.67
C VAL A 124 -9.33 -2.81 6.68
N SER A 125 -9.09 -4.09 6.43
CA SER A 125 -9.64 -5.18 7.26
C SER A 125 -8.69 -5.69 8.33
N TRP A 126 -7.53 -5.04 8.52
CA TRP A 126 -6.47 -5.51 9.42
C TRP A 126 -6.11 -6.98 9.18
N TRP A 127 -6.07 -7.39 7.91
CA TRP A 127 -5.94 -8.79 7.50
C TRP A 127 -4.48 -9.29 7.62
N PHE A 128 -4.04 -9.47 8.85
CA PHE A 128 -2.74 -10.02 9.22
C PHE A 128 -2.93 -11.39 9.88
N SER A 129 -1.84 -12.15 10.07
CA SER A 129 -1.88 -13.48 10.68
C SER A 129 -2.12 -13.47 12.21
N THR A 130 -2.71 -12.40 12.74
CA THR A 130 -3.04 -12.19 14.14
C THR A 130 -4.39 -12.80 14.50
N LYS A 131 -4.54 -13.36 15.70
CA LYS A 131 -5.85 -13.82 16.21
C LYS A 131 -6.72 -12.63 16.64
N ASN A 132 -6.09 -11.56 17.11
CA ASN A 132 -6.74 -10.35 17.60
C ASN A 132 -6.72 -9.24 16.54
N GLN A 133 -7.54 -9.36 15.49
CA GLN A 133 -7.68 -8.31 14.49
C GLN A 133 -8.60 -7.17 14.98
N PRO A 134 -8.19 -5.89 14.87
CA PRO A 134 -9.08 -4.77 15.10
C PRO A 134 -10.28 -4.77 14.16
N ASN A 135 -11.47 -4.85 14.74
CA ASN A 135 -12.70 -4.58 14.02
C ASN A 135 -12.88 -3.06 13.88
N ASP A 136 -12.27 -2.49 12.84
CA ASP A 136 -12.29 -1.05 12.55
C ASP A 136 -12.84 -0.75 11.14
N PRO A 137 -14.11 -1.10 10.86
CA PRO A 137 -14.69 -0.98 9.52
C PRO A 137 -14.79 0.48 9.06
N MET A 138 -14.75 1.43 9.99
CA MET A 138 -14.82 2.88 9.72
C MET A 138 -13.44 3.54 9.70
N ASN A 139 -12.36 2.78 9.90
CA ASN A 139 -10.97 3.25 9.99
C ASN A 139 -10.73 4.28 11.11
N GLU A 140 -11.52 4.28 12.18
CA GLU A 140 -11.41 5.23 13.29
C GLU A 140 -10.10 5.12 14.05
N LEU A 141 -9.49 3.92 14.12
CA LEU A 141 -8.20 3.71 14.79
C LEU A 141 -7.05 4.37 14.03
N THR A 142 -7.26 4.69 12.75
CA THR A 142 -6.28 5.35 11.90
C THR A 142 -6.67 6.78 11.52
N ARG A 143 -7.74 7.35 12.12
CA ARG A 143 -8.09 8.77 11.98
C ARG A 143 -7.41 9.61 13.07
N PHE A 144 -6.52 10.51 12.65
CA PHE A 144 -5.83 11.43 13.57
C PHE A 144 -6.84 12.31 14.33
N GLY A 145 -6.75 12.33 15.67
CA GLY A 145 -7.51 13.26 16.53
C GLY A 145 -8.98 12.93 16.81
N GLN A 146 -9.54 11.80 16.32
CA GLN A 146 -10.96 11.45 16.54
C GLN A 146 -11.22 10.14 17.30
N SER A 147 -10.18 9.38 17.66
CA SER A 147 -10.35 8.18 18.48
C SER A 147 -10.78 8.54 19.91
N LYS A 148 -12.09 8.67 20.13
CA LYS A 148 -12.65 8.85 21.48
C LYS A 148 -12.68 7.55 22.28
N ASN A 149 -12.60 6.39 21.63
CA ASN A 149 -12.73 5.06 22.25
C ASN A 149 -11.88 3.97 21.57
N GLY A 150 -10.68 4.29 21.07
CA GLY A 150 -9.77 3.25 20.58
C GLY A 150 -9.48 2.23 21.68
N ASN A 151 -9.92 0.98 21.50
CA ASN A 151 -9.81 -0.07 22.51
C ASN A 151 -8.33 -0.46 22.66
N LYS A 152 -7.57 0.28 23.49
CA LYS A 152 -6.12 0.13 23.68
C LYS A 152 -5.69 -1.32 23.95
N LYS A 153 -6.54 -2.09 24.64
CA LYS A 153 -6.32 -3.52 24.91
C LYS A 153 -6.30 -4.37 23.65
N LEU A 154 -7.12 -4.04 22.66
CA LEU A 154 -7.21 -4.79 21.41
C LEU A 154 -6.07 -4.43 20.46
N LEU A 155 -5.64 -3.16 20.41
CA LEU A 155 -4.42 -2.76 19.71
C LEU A 155 -3.18 -3.44 20.31
N TYR A 156 -3.13 -3.55 21.64
CA TYR A 156 -2.08 -4.29 22.33
C TYR A 156 -2.08 -5.77 21.95
N ALA A 157 -3.24 -6.43 21.99
CA ALA A 157 -3.36 -7.84 21.62
C ALA A 157 -2.98 -8.09 20.14
N PHE A 158 -3.39 -7.20 19.23
CA PHE A 158 -2.98 -7.22 17.83
C PHE A 158 -1.46 -7.20 17.68
N VAL A 159 -0.79 -6.24 18.33
CA VAL A 159 0.67 -6.07 18.26
C VAL A 159 1.42 -7.34 18.70
N HIS A 160 0.96 -7.97 19.77
CA HIS A 160 1.61 -9.15 20.33
C HIS A 160 1.35 -10.43 19.55
N ASP A 161 0.29 -10.46 18.75
CA ASP A 161 -0.03 -11.59 17.88
C ASP A 161 0.66 -11.52 16.50
N LEU A 162 1.32 -10.40 16.17
CA LEU A 162 1.98 -10.24 14.87
C LEU A 162 3.11 -11.26 14.72
N SER A 163 3.08 -11.96 13.59
CA SER A 163 4.16 -12.89 13.26
C SER A 163 5.31 -12.17 12.55
N LYS A 164 6.45 -12.86 12.48
CA LYS A 164 7.57 -12.47 11.60
C LYS A 164 7.12 -12.18 10.17
N LYS A 165 6.21 -12.99 9.64
CA LYS A 165 5.68 -12.83 8.28
C LYS A 165 4.87 -11.56 8.13
N ASP A 166 4.14 -11.13 9.16
CA ASP A 166 3.36 -9.90 9.11
C ASP A 166 4.29 -8.68 9.05
N LEU A 167 5.35 -8.63 9.86
CA LEU A 167 6.31 -7.53 9.83
C LEU A 167 7.11 -7.48 8.52
N GLU A 168 7.50 -8.65 8.00
CA GLU A 168 8.12 -8.76 6.67
C GLU A 168 7.16 -8.30 5.57
N GLN A 169 5.87 -8.66 5.66
CA GLN A 169 4.85 -8.23 4.72
C GLN A 169 4.66 -6.70 4.76
N MET A 170 4.56 -6.09 5.95
CA MET A 170 4.47 -4.62 6.09
C MET A 170 5.67 -3.92 5.46
N ARG A 171 6.89 -4.45 5.67
CA ARG A 171 8.11 -3.90 5.05
C ARG A 171 8.07 -4.03 3.52
N ASN A 172 7.66 -5.19 3.01
CA ASN A 172 7.51 -5.42 1.58
C ASN A 172 6.44 -4.52 0.96
N ASP A 173 5.35 -4.26 1.67
CA ASP A 173 4.30 -3.33 1.23
C ASP A 173 4.85 -1.92 1.08
N CYS A 174 5.59 -1.42 2.07
CA CYS A 174 6.22 -0.09 2.00
C CYS A 174 7.08 0.04 0.73
N HIS A 175 7.91 -0.97 0.48
CA HIS A 175 8.81 -1.00 -0.68
C HIS A 175 8.05 -1.07 -2.01
N ASN A 176 7.07 -1.97 -2.12
CA ASN A 176 6.32 -2.18 -3.35
C ASN A 176 5.36 -1.01 -3.65
N LEU A 177 4.75 -0.39 -2.63
CA LEU A 177 3.92 0.80 -2.79
C LEU A 177 4.73 2.01 -3.28
N LYS A 178 5.94 2.24 -2.75
CA LYS A 178 6.85 3.29 -3.26
C LYS A 178 7.16 3.08 -4.75
N ARG A 179 7.54 1.86 -5.11
CA ARG A 179 7.80 1.50 -6.52
C ARG A 179 6.57 1.67 -7.40
N LEU A 180 5.41 1.25 -6.92
CA LEU A 180 4.16 1.38 -7.67
C LEU A 180 3.80 2.85 -7.88
N ASN A 181 4.00 3.70 -6.88
CA ASN A 181 3.81 5.15 -7.01
C ASN A 181 4.69 5.73 -8.13
N ASP A 182 5.96 5.34 -8.20
CA ASP A 182 6.89 5.79 -9.27
C ASP A 182 6.50 5.25 -10.65
N LEU A 183 6.05 3.99 -10.71
CA LEU A 183 5.59 3.38 -11.97
C LEU A 183 4.33 4.09 -12.48
N LEU A 184 3.35 4.31 -11.62
CA LEU A 184 2.09 4.94 -11.99
C LEU A 184 2.29 6.40 -12.44
N GLU A 185 3.35 7.09 -12.00
CA GLU A 185 3.76 8.38 -12.57
C GLU A 185 4.13 8.29 -14.05
N GLY A 186 4.98 7.32 -14.39
CA GLY A 186 5.53 7.18 -15.74
C GLY A 186 4.57 6.55 -16.75
N GLN A 187 3.67 5.69 -16.27
CA GLN A 187 2.82 4.86 -17.12
C GLN A 187 1.89 5.65 -18.05
N PRO A 188 1.20 6.74 -17.64
CA PRO A 188 0.35 7.51 -18.55
C PRO A 188 1.09 8.16 -19.70
N ARG A 189 2.29 8.73 -19.42
CA ARG A 189 3.12 9.35 -20.46
C ARG A 189 3.59 8.30 -21.46
N TRP A 190 4.07 7.19 -20.93
CA TRP A 190 4.58 6.09 -21.73
C TRP A 190 3.48 5.46 -22.59
N PHE A 191 2.32 5.17 -22.01
CA PHE A 191 1.12 4.72 -22.74
C PHE A 191 0.71 5.66 -23.86
N THR A 192 0.71 6.98 -23.60
CA THR A 192 0.37 7.99 -24.61
C THR A 192 1.36 7.99 -25.76
N THR A 193 2.67 7.92 -25.47
CA THR A 193 3.73 7.83 -26.48
C THR A 193 3.57 6.57 -27.33
N MET A 194 3.35 5.41 -26.69
CA MET A 194 3.20 4.15 -27.40
C MET A 194 1.95 4.11 -28.30
N LYS A 195 0.83 4.69 -27.84
CA LYS A 195 -0.36 4.84 -28.68
C LYS A 195 -0.11 5.74 -29.89
N ARG A 196 0.69 6.81 -29.76
CA ARG A 196 1.03 7.71 -30.88
C ARG A 196 1.84 7.02 -31.97
N ILE A 197 2.70 6.07 -31.62
CA ILE A 197 3.50 5.30 -32.58
C ILE A 197 2.77 4.06 -33.12
N GLY A 198 1.48 3.89 -32.79
CA GLY A 198 0.66 2.80 -33.30
C GLY A 198 0.87 1.44 -32.61
N ALA A 199 1.55 1.41 -31.45
CA ALA A 199 1.75 0.17 -30.71
C ALA A 199 0.41 -0.38 -30.18
N SER A 200 0.24 -1.69 -30.28
CA SER A 200 -0.89 -2.42 -29.72
C SER A 200 -0.88 -2.40 -28.19
N LYS A 201 -2.05 -2.61 -27.57
CA LYS A 201 -2.18 -2.73 -26.10
C LYS A 201 -1.29 -3.84 -25.53
N GLN A 202 -1.03 -4.89 -26.29
CA GLN A 202 -0.19 -6.01 -25.87
C GLN A 202 1.31 -5.67 -25.89
N GLU A 203 1.78 -4.92 -26.88
CA GLU A 203 3.18 -4.44 -26.93
C GLU A 203 3.47 -3.45 -25.81
N VAL A 204 2.52 -2.55 -25.57
CA VAL A 204 2.52 -1.61 -24.43
C VAL A 204 2.69 -2.39 -23.12
N LYS A 205 1.83 -3.38 -22.87
CA LYS A 205 1.91 -4.20 -21.64
C LYS A 205 3.22 -4.97 -21.54
N THR A 206 3.73 -5.54 -22.64
CA THR A 206 4.97 -6.32 -22.66
C THR A 206 6.18 -5.46 -22.24
N GLN A 207 6.30 -4.24 -22.77
CA GLN A 207 7.42 -3.38 -22.40
C GLN A 207 7.23 -2.73 -21.01
N MET A 208 5.99 -2.47 -20.56
CA MET A 208 5.74 -2.09 -19.16
C MET A 208 6.20 -3.18 -18.19
N ARG A 209 5.99 -4.45 -18.54
CA ARG A 209 6.46 -5.60 -17.75
C ARG A 209 7.98 -5.68 -17.67
N SER A 210 8.70 -5.35 -18.75
CA SER A 210 10.17 -5.42 -18.74
C SER A 210 10.81 -4.36 -17.84
N VAL A 211 10.14 -3.23 -17.61
CA VAL A 211 10.58 -2.18 -16.68
C VAL A 211 9.96 -2.29 -15.28
N SER A 212 8.94 -3.13 -15.11
CA SER A 212 8.30 -3.39 -13.83
C SER A 212 9.18 -4.29 -12.96
N THR A 213 9.79 -3.73 -11.92
CA THR A 213 10.53 -4.48 -10.91
C THR A 213 9.69 -4.85 -9.68
N ILE A 214 8.35 -4.82 -9.77
CA ILE A 214 7.49 -5.37 -8.71
C ILE A 214 7.64 -6.89 -8.74
N LYS A 215 8.79 -7.37 -8.24
CA LYS A 215 9.02 -8.77 -7.93
C LYS A 215 8.25 -9.05 -6.65
N ASN A 216 7.04 -9.57 -6.79
CA ASN A 216 6.51 -10.44 -5.75
C ASN A 216 5.69 -11.59 -6.34
N PRO A 217 6.33 -12.66 -6.86
CA PRO A 217 5.66 -13.93 -7.15
C PRO A 217 5.21 -14.69 -5.87
N GLY A 218 5.18 -14.02 -4.71
CA GLY A 218 5.05 -14.63 -3.37
C GLY A 218 3.66 -14.67 -2.77
N PHE A 219 2.63 -14.08 -3.38
CA PHE A 219 1.26 -14.33 -2.94
C PHE A 219 0.82 -15.70 -3.45
N LYS A 220 0.99 -16.72 -2.61
CA LYS A 220 0.05 -17.84 -2.63
C LYS A 220 -1.31 -17.18 -2.51
N LYS A 221 -2.13 -17.24 -3.57
CA LYS A 221 -3.58 -17.04 -3.46
C LYS A 221 -4.00 -17.81 -2.21
N TYR A 222 -4.31 -17.11 -1.12
CA TYR A 222 -5.08 -17.72 -0.05
C TYR A 222 -6.43 -17.98 -0.70
N SER A 223 -6.58 -19.21 -1.19
CA SER A 223 -7.87 -19.73 -1.61
C SER A 223 -8.80 -19.52 -0.42
N VAL A 224 -9.71 -18.56 -0.56
CA VAL A 224 -10.89 -18.48 0.28
C VAL A 224 -11.70 -19.70 -0.12
N LYS A 225 -11.42 -20.83 0.53
CA LYS A 225 -12.41 -21.90 0.63
C LYS A 225 -13.47 -21.36 1.58
N ASN A 226 -14.61 -20.99 1.00
CA ASN A 226 -15.88 -21.01 1.72
C ASN A 226 -16.11 -22.39 2.33
#